data_AF-A0A0F9R5I7-F1
#
_entry.id   AF-A0A0F9R5I7-F1
#
_cell.length_a   1.000
_cell.length_b   1.000
_cell.length_c   1.000
_cell.angle_alpha   90.00
_cell.angle_beta   90.00
_cell.angle_gamma   90.00
#
_symmetry.space_group_name_H-M   'P 1'
#
loop_
_entity.id
_entity.type
_entity.pdbx_description
1 polymer ?
#
loop_
_entity_poly.entity_id
_entity_poly.type
_entity_poly.pdbx_seq_one_letter_code
_entity_poly.pdbx_strand_id
1 'polypeptide(L)'
;MDITAIKSNKGYYIHREKSEGGYYQSMHVDNYLFDGKNPQKTFNDQWFFIDNIPSKVSHYKRQPNINHRYILADDSLESDKIPATIMKVDVGDEVDDEGNIIWKSELSLYKSLYVELSDEQPSIEVIDDFTFNVVLEIGDVTDPVEFTYPTGHSYDSWAKDNRRDNFVRRGNIIHQDLDKIIFPSLLIHETPCVLSSEDTYKIVREYISTHINPSVAVITSNYDFCFTVKKRVPLAKSYQAKYTDSSKRKGSKDRIRMRMVTHREFPIFEMTHSKSMYQGYTPIQGFEARNEQELKETLDSYLEGLTKQINEPVTECPTCNGCGVLFDEVKDDRVGKDGENGR
;
A
#
# COMPACT_ATOMS: atom_id res chain seq x y z
N MET A 1 21.62 -24.19 10.56
CA MET A 1 20.76 -23.05 10.22
C MET A 1 21.36 -21.79 10.82
N ASP A 2 21.59 -20.74 10.04
CA ASP A 2 22.15 -19.51 10.58
C ASP A 2 21.03 -18.48 10.80
N ILE A 3 20.91 -18.03 12.05
CA ILE A 3 19.89 -17.06 12.48
C ILE A 3 20.59 -15.76 12.82
N THR A 4 20.17 -14.69 12.16
CA THR A 4 20.56 -13.32 12.47
C THR A 4 19.49 -12.71 13.37
N ALA A 5 19.91 -12.08 14.46
CA ALA A 5 19.03 -11.54 15.47
C ALA A 5 19.34 -10.08 15.80
N ILE A 6 18.29 -9.31 16.07
CA ILE A 6 18.34 -7.98 16.65
C ILE A 6 17.69 -8.08 18.03
N LYS A 7 18.41 -7.71 19.07
CA LYS A 7 17.91 -7.73 20.44
C LYS A 7 17.15 -6.43 20.73
N SER A 8 15.97 -6.56 21.30
CA SER A 8 15.17 -5.45 21.83
C SER A 8 15.01 -5.58 23.36
N ASN A 9 14.34 -4.61 23.98
CA ASN A 9 14.00 -4.68 25.40
C ASN A 9 13.07 -5.86 25.74
N LYS A 10 12.31 -6.38 24.75
CA LYS A 10 11.27 -7.40 24.95
C LYS A 10 11.67 -8.79 24.50
N GLY A 11 12.69 -8.91 23.64
CA GLY A 11 13.10 -10.19 23.05
C GLY A 11 13.99 -9.98 21.84
N TYR A 12 13.82 -10.83 20.82
CA TYR A 12 14.68 -10.87 19.66
C TYR A 12 13.87 -10.88 18.36
N TYR A 13 14.20 -9.96 17.46
CA TYR A 13 13.77 -10.00 16.08
C TYR A 13 14.74 -10.86 15.29
N ILE A 14 14.25 -11.92 14.67
CA ILE A 14 15.04 -12.92 13.97
C ILE A 14 14.76 -12.93 12.47
N HIS A 15 15.81 -13.18 11.73
CA HIS A 15 15.84 -13.30 10.27
C HIS A 15 16.76 -14.47 9.91
N ARG A 16 16.45 -15.16 8.80
CA ARG A 16 17.34 -16.16 8.21
C ARG A 16 17.77 -15.69 6.82
N GLU A 17 19.07 -15.62 6.63
CA GLU A 17 19.64 -15.32 5.32
C GLU A 17 19.50 -16.55 4.40
N LYS A 18 19.17 -16.32 3.13
CA LYS A 18 19.11 -17.41 2.16
C LYS A 18 20.53 -17.89 1.88
N SER A 19 20.82 -19.16 2.11
CA SER A 19 22.08 -19.76 1.67
C SER A 19 22.15 -19.72 0.14
N GLU A 20 23.24 -19.16 -0.41
CA GLU A 20 23.53 -19.19 -1.85
C GLU A 20 23.61 -20.65 -2.33
N GLY A 21 22.76 -21.04 -3.28
CA GLY A 21 22.95 -22.30 -4.05
C GLY A 21 21.80 -23.31 -4.09
N GLY A 22 20.64 -23.06 -3.48
CA GLY A 22 19.52 -24.02 -3.51
C GLY A 22 18.33 -23.53 -4.34
N TYR A 23 18.05 -24.16 -5.48
CA TYR A 23 16.89 -23.83 -6.34
C TYR A 23 15.51 -24.11 -5.70
N TYR A 24 15.40 -24.77 -4.53
CA TYR A 24 14.11 -25.21 -3.98
C TYR A 24 14.01 -25.32 -2.43
N GLN A 25 14.63 -24.46 -1.64
CA GLN A 25 14.35 -24.42 -0.19
C GLN A 25 14.15 -23.00 0.34
N SER A 26 13.00 -22.42 0.02
CA SER A 26 12.44 -21.29 0.78
C SER A 26 11.88 -21.82 2.11
N MET A 27 12.73 -22.38 2.97
CA MET A 27 12.32 -22.67 4.35
C MET A 27 12.34 -21.34 5.12
N HIS A 28 11.21 -20.63 5.01
CA HIS A 28 10.92 -19.42 5.77
C HIS A 28 11.01 -19.71 7.28
N VAL A 29 11.42 -18.69 8.04
CA VAL A 29 11.65 -18.79 9.50
C VAL A 29 10.39 -19.23 10.25
N ASP A 30 9.20 -18.93 9.72
CA ASP A 30 7.90 -19.35 10.26
C ASP A 30 7.56 -20.83 10.10
N ASN A 31 8.36 -21.60 9.34
CA ASN A 31 8.24 -23.05 9.28
C ASN A 31 8.97 -23.77 10.42
N TYR A 32 9.73 -23.03 11.23
CA TYR A 32 10.50 -23.57 12.35
C TYR A 32 9.83 -23.27 13.69
N LEU A 33 10.06 -24.17 14.64
CA LEU A 33 9.73 -24.04 16.04
C LEU A 33 10.99 -23.65 16.82
N PHE A 34 10.86 -22.62 17.64
CA PHE A 34 11.88 -22.14 18.57
C PHE A 34 11.43 -22.52 19.98
N ASP A 35 12.11 -23.48 20.59
CA ASP A 35 11.69 -24.12 21.85
C ASP A 35 10.23 -24.61 21.83
N GLY A 36 9.83 -25.20 20.69
CA GLY A 36 8.48 -25.75 20.49
C GLY A 36 7.40 -24.72 20.17
N LYS A 37 7.75 -23.44 20.00
CA LYS A 37 6.80 -22.38 19.64
C LYS A 37 7.11 -21.81 18.25
N ASN A 38 6.07 -21.49 17.50
CA ASN A 38 6.23 -20.70 16.28
C ASN A 38 6.66 -19.27 16.65
N PRO A 39 7.55 -18.65 15.84
CA PRO A 39 7.91 -17.27 16.05
C PRO A 39 6.73 -16.35 15.68
N GLN A 40 6.64 -15.19 16.31
CA GLN A 40 5.55 -14.25 16.08
C GLN A 40 5.81 -13.41 14.82
N LYS A 41 4.77 -13.15 14.03
CA LYS A 41 4.87 -12.25 12.87
C LYS A 41 5.07 -10.80 13.34
N THR A 42 5.87 -10.05 12.59
CA THR A 42 6.03 -8.60 12.77
C THR A 42 5.35 -7.87 11.61
N PHE A 43 5.40 -6.54 11.59
CA PHE A 43 4.96 -5.74 10.44
C PHE A 43 5.84 -5.93 9.19
N ASN A 44 7.01 -6.56 9.33
CA ASN A 44 7.93 -6.84 8.24
C ASN A 44 8.02 -8.36 8.00
N ASP A 45 7.59 -8.81 6.82
CA ASP A 45 7.52 -10.24 6.48
C ASP A 45 8.87 -10.98 6.51
N GLN A 46 10.00 -10.26 6.55
CA GLN A 46 11.34 -10.85 6.65
C GLN A 46 11.81 -11.06 8.09
N TRP A 47 11.11 -10.46 9.07
CA TRP A 47 11.48 -10.46 10.47
C TRP A 47 10.37 -11.08 11.33
N PHE A 48 10.78 -11.95 12.24
CA PHE A 48 9.89 -12.58 13.21
C PHE A 48 10.36 -12.30 14.63
N PHE A 49 9.48 -12.42 15.61
CA PHE A 49 9.81 -12.14 17.01
C PHE A 49 9.79 -13.40 17.86
N ILE A 50 10.78 -13.54 18.74
CA ILE A 50 10.86 -14.57 19.78
C ILE A 50 11.24 -13.93 21.12
N ASP A 51 10.76 -14.53 22.22
CA ASP A 51 10.96 -13.96 23.56
C ASP A 51 12.42 -14.07 24.04
N ASN A 52 13.09 -15.17 23.71
CA ASN A 52 14.42 -15.52 24.23
C ASN A 52 15.29 -16.18 23.16
N ILE A 53 16.61 -16.24 23.40
CA ILE A 53 17.52 -17.06 22.60
C ILE A 53 17.09 -18.52 22.72
N PRO A 54 16.82 -19.21 21.59
CA PRO A 54 16.29 -20.56 21.63
C PRO A 54 17.34 -21.55 22.15
N SER A 55 16.90 -22.56 22.90
CA SER A 55 17.74 -23.73 23.23
C SER A 55 17.65 -24.82 22.16
N LYS A 56 16.54 -24.86 21.42
CA LYS A 56 16.22 -25.86 20.40
C LYS A 56 15.53 -25.20 19.22
N VAL A 57 15.96 -25.53 18.01
CA VAL A 57 15.26 -25.22 16.75
C VAL A 57 14.86 -26.53 16.07
N SER A 58 13.61 -26.61 15.62
CA SER A 58 13.08 -27.80 14.93
C SER A 58 12.06 -27.44 13.85
N HIS A 59 11.80 -28.36 12.93
CA HIS A 59 10.71 -28.25 11.95
C HIS A 59 10.00 -29.59 11.77
N TYR A 60 8.76 -29.55 11.26
CA TYR A 60 8.06 -30.76 10.87
C TYR A 60 8.44 -31.18 9.46
N LYS A 61 8.93 -32.41 9.31
CA LYS A 61 9.24 -33.03 8.02
C LYS A 61 8.16 -34.03 7.64
N ARG A 62 7.57 -33.82 6.46
CA ARG A 62 6.63 -34.79 5.87
C ARG A 62 7.37 -36.09 5.58
N GLN A 63 6.77 -37.19 6.00
CA GLN A 63 7.27 -38.53 5.70
C GLN A 63 6.68 -39.04 4.38
N PRO A 64 7.39 -39.92 3.64
CA PRO A 64 6.82 -40.56 2.46
C PRO A 64 5.57 -41.35 2.85
N ASN A 65 4.58 -41.39 1.96
CA ASN A 65 3.40 -42.24 2.17
C ASN A 65 3.84 -43.71 2.23
N ILE A 66 3.08 -44.53 2.96
CA ILE A 66 3.30 -45.99 3.11
C ILE A 66 2.16 -46.76 2.47
N ASN A 67 2.26 -48.09 2.48
CA ASN A 67 1.20 -48.99 2.05
C ASN A 67 0.66 -48.66 0.63
N HIS A 68 1.58 -48.47 -0.31
CA HIS A 68 1.24 -48.20 -1.71
C HIS A 68 0.59 -49.46 -2.30
N ARG A 69 -0.62 -49.30 -2.82
CA ARG A 69 -1.47 -50.37 -3.33
C ARG A 69 -2.34 -49.90 -4.48
N TYR A 70 -2.73 -50.83 -5.31
CA TYR A 70 -3.69 -50.64 -6.39
C TYR A 70 -5.03 -51.23 -5.94
N ILE A 71 -6.06 -50.40 -5.86
CA ILE A 71 -7.43 -50.82 -5.54
C ILE A 71 -8.26 -50.80 -6.81
N LEU A 72 -9.07 -51.83 -7.01
CA LEU A 72 -9.97 -51.93 -8.15
C LEU A 72 -10.96 -50.75 -8.14
N ALA A 73 -11.13 -50.09 -9.28
CA ALA A 73 -11.99 -48.91 -9.39
C ALA A 73 -13.49 -49.27 -9.34
N ASP A 74 -13.82 -50.51 -9.72
CA ASP A 74 -15.17 -51.05 -9.70
C ASP A 74 -15.14 -52.43 -9.06
N ASP A 75 -15.59 -52.49 -7.80
CA ASP A 75 -15.63 -53.71 -6.98
C ASP A 75 -16.42 -54.85 -7.65
N SER A 76 -17.33 -54.56 -8.59
CA SER A 76 -18.11 -55.60 -9.29
C SER A 76 -17.28 -56.45 -10.25
N LEU A 77 -16.07 -56.00 -10.60
CA LEU A 77 -15.13 -56.73 -11.46
C LEU A 77 -14.20 -57.68 -10.69
N GLU A 78 -14.32 -57.72 -9.35
CA GLU A 78 -13.50 -58.59 -8.51
C GLU A 78 -13.71 -60.06 -8.87
N SER A 79 -12.58 -60.77 -9.03
CA SER A 79 -12.56 -62.21 -9.28
C SER A 79 -11.22 -62.80 -8.87
N ASP A 80 -11.10 -64.13 -8.87
CA ASP A 80 -9.83 -64.82 -8.60
C ASP A 80 -8.66 -64.37 -9.49
N LYS A 81 -8.95 -63.79 -10.67
CA LYS A 81 -7.96 -63.25 -11.62
C LYS A 81 -7.76 -61.74 -11.51
N ILE A 82 -8.71 -61.03 -10.90
CA ILE A 82 -8.73 -59.58 -10.76
C ILE A 82 -9.03 -59.29 -9.27
N PRO A 83 -8.02 -59.37 -8.40
CA PRO A 83 -8.22 -59.16 -6.96
C PRO A 83 -8.65 -57.72 -6.66
N ALA A 84 -9.46 -57.48 -5.63
CA ALA A 84 -9.85 -56.12 -5.24
C ALA A 84 -8.66 -55.22 -4.88
N THR A 85 -7.54 -55.79 -4.40
CA THR A 85 -6.35 -55.04 -4.00
C THR A 85 -5.07 -55.79 -4.38
N ILE A 86 -4.10 -55.07 -4.95
CA ILE A 86 -2.75 -55.56 -5.25
C ILE A 86 -1.73 -54.62 -4.63
N MET A 87 -0.77 -55.12 -3.86
CA MET A 87 0.30 -54.27 -3.33
C MET A 87 1.20 -53.79 -4.46
N LYS A 88 1.66 -52.53 -4.37
CA LYS A 88 2.51 -51.93 -5.42
C LYS A 88 3.78 -52.74 -5.68
N VAL A 89 4.33 -53.39 -4.65
CA VAL A 89 5.50 -54.26 -4.73
C VAL A 89 5.25 -55.57 -5.50
N ASP A 90 3.99 -56.03 -5.57
CA ASP A 90 3.65 -57.28 -6.26
C ASP A 90 3.40 -57.06 -7.76
N VAL A 91 3.06 -55.82 -8.14
CA VAL A 91 2.69 -55.42 -9.50
C VAL A 91 3.85 -55.45 -10.48
N GLY A 92 5.06 -55.08 -10.05
CA GLY A 92 6.22 -54.97 -10.93
C GLY A 92 7.47 -54.52 -10.21
N ASP A 93 8.63 -54.91 -10.74
CA ASP A 93 9.94 -54.69 -10.12
C ASP A 93 10.77 -53.62 -10.86
N GLU A 94 10.27 -53.15 -12.01
CA GLU A 94 10.92 -52.15 -12.87
C GLU A 94 10.12 -50.84 -12.89
N VAL A 95 10.81 -49.72 -13.10
CA VAL A 95 10.21 -48.40 -13.28
C VAL A 95 10.58 -47.85 -14.65
N ASP A 96 9.67 -47.10 -15.28
CA ASP A 96 9.93 -46.39 -16.53
C ASP A 96 10.70 -45.08 -16.30
N ASP A 97 11.03 -44.39 -17.39
CA ASP A 97 11.77 -43.11 -17.38
C ASP A 97 11.03 -41.98 -16.63
N GLU A 98 9.73 -42.15 -16.38
CA GLU A 98 8.87 -41.23 -15.63
C GLU A 98 8.72 -41.64 -14.16
N GLY A 99 9.33 -42.75 -13.74
CA GLY A 99 9.29 -43.26 -12.37
C GLY A 99 8.03 -44.07 -12.03
N ASN A 100 7.21 -44.43 -13.03
CA ASN A 100 6.04 -45.28 -12.82
C ASN A 100 6.45 -46.75 -12.84
N ILE A 101 5.80 -47.57 -12.01
CA ILE A 101 6.04 -49.03 -12.05
C ILE A 101 5.52 -49.62 -13.36
N ILE A 102 6.38 -50.42 -13.99
CA ILE A 102 6.06 -51.25 -15.14
C ILE A 102 5.37 -52.51 -14.61
N TRP A 103 4.08 -52.64 -14.92
CA TRP A 103 3.28 -53.80 -14.51
C TRP A 103 3.81 -55.07 -15.21
N LYS A 104 3.93 -56.17 -14.46
CA LYS A 104 4.21 -57.51 -15.00
C LYS A 104 3.22 -57.81 -16.14
N SER A 105 3.70 -58.47 -17.20
CA SER A 105 2.92 -58.70 -18.43
C SER A 105 1.56 -59.37 -18.18
N GLU A 106 1.48 -60.23 -17.16
CA GLU A 106 0.28 -60.93 -16.72
C GLU A 106 -0.77 -60.02 -16.06
N LEU A 107 -0.33 -58.92 -15.44
CA LEU A 107 -1.19 -57.95 -14.76
C LEU A 107 -1.44 -56.69 -15.59
N SER A 108 -0.57 -56.38 -16.57
CA SER A 108 -0.60 -55.12 -17.31
C SER A 108 -1.92 -54.89 -18.07
N LEU A 109 -2.58 -55.97 -18.51
CA LEU A 109 -3.90 -55.94 -19.15
C LEU A 109 -4.99 -55.35 -18.24
N TYR A 110 -4.80 -55.44 -16.93
CA TYR A 110 -5.75 -54.96 -15.93
C TYR A 110 -5.38 -53.60 -15.36
N LYS A 111 -4.24 -53.00 -15.73
CA LYS A 111 -3.74 -51.73 -15.17
C LYS A 111 -4.79 -50.62 -15.14
N SER A 112 -5.58 -50.48 -16.21
CA SER A 112 -6.61 -49.44 -16.32
C SER A 112 -7.81 -49.63 -15.39
N LEU A 113 -7.94 -50.80 -14.76
CA LEU A 113 -9.02 -51.10 -13.82
C LEU A 113 -8.70 -50.68 -12.39
N TYR A 114 -7.44 -50.32 -12.09
CA TYR A 114 -7.00 -50.02 -10.73
C TYR A 114 -6.64 -48.54 -10.55
N VAL A 115 -6.83 -48.06 -9.33
CA VAL A 115 -6.38 -46.74 -8.86
C VAL A 115 -5.29 -46.93 -7.81
N GLU A 116 -4.19 -46.19 -7.97
CA GLU A 116 -3.12 -46.19 -6.98
C GLU A 116 -3.54 -45.39 -5.74
N LEU A 117 -3.39 -46.02 -4.58
CA LEU A 117 -3.64 -45.44 -3.27
C LEU A 117 -2.44 -45.68 -2.36
N SER A 118 -2.24 -44.77 -1.42
CA SER A 118 -1.20 -44.86 -0.40
C SER A 118 -1.71 -44.21 0.89
N ASP A 119 -1.14 -44.62 2.02
CA ASP A 119 -1.51 -44.09 3.32
C ASP A 119 -0.53 -42.99 3.72
N GLU A 120 -1.06 -41.80 4.04
CA GLU A 120 -0.24 -40.70 4.55
C GLU A 120 0.28 -41.00 5.94
N GLN A 121 1.52 -40.58 6.22
CA GLN A 121 2.13 -40.70 7.54
C GLN A 121 2.12 -39.35 8.26
N PRO A 122 2.00 -39.34 9.60
CA PRO A 122 2.16 -38.10 10.36
C PRO A 122 3.56 -37.53 10.14
N SER A 123 3.68 -36.21 10.12
CA SER A 123 4.98 -35.55 10.03
C SER A 123 5.77 -35.77 11.32
N ILE A 124 7.10 -35.84 11.20
CA ILE A 124 8.00 -35.97 12.34
C ILE A 124 8.70 -34.64 12.62
N GLU A 125 8.89 -34.33 13.90
CA GLU A 125 9.70 -33.19 14.30
C GLU A 125 11.19 -33.55 14.15
N VAL A 126 11.90 -32.76 13.34
CA VAL A 126 13.34 -32.87 13.12
C VAL A 126 14.02 -31.71 13.84
N ILE A 127 15.04 -32.01 14.64
CA ILE A 127 15.87 -31.00 15.31
C ILE A 127 16.99 -30.58 14.36
N ASP A 128 17.16 -29.28 14.17
CA ASP A 128 18.20 -28.72 13.32
C ASP A 128 19.31 -28.08 14.17
N ASP A 129 20.55 -28.31 13.75
CA ASP A 129 21.69 -27.55 14.27
C ASP A 129 21.56 -26.08 13.83
N PHE A 130 21.86 -25.14 14.72
CA PHE A 130 21.75 -23.71 14.42
C PHE A 130 22.85 -22.86 15.04
N THR A 131 23.09 -21.69 14.43
CA THR A 131 23.86 -20.59 14.99
C THR A 131 22.94 -19.39 15.23
N PHE A 132 23.18 -18.62 16.29
CA PHE A 132 22.36 -17.47 16.66
C PHE A 132 23.26 -16.24 16.85
N ASN A 133 23.23 -15.33 15.88
CA ASN A 133 24.13 -14.20 15.79
C ASN A 133 23.37 -12.90 16.06
N VAL A 134 23.61 -12.28 17.22
CA VAL A 134 23.05 -10.96 17.53
C VAL A 134 23.91 -9.89 16.88
N VAL A 135 23.34 -9.17 15.90
CA VAL A 135 24.07 -8.16 15.10
C VAL A 135 23.83 -6.73 15.58
N LEU A 136 22.74 -6.50 16.33
CA LEU A 136 22.37 -5.18 16.80
C LEU A 136 21.56 -5.29 18.10
N GLU A 137 21.77 -4.34 19.01
CA GLU A 137 20.91 -4.14 20.18
C GLU A 137 20.21 -2.78 20.05
N ILE A 138 18.88 -2.77 20.16
CA ILE A 138 18.03 -1.59 20.04
C ILE A 138 17.04 -1.52 21.20
N GLY A 139 16.35 -0.38 21.32
CA GLY A 139 15.22 -0.23 22.22
C GLY A 139 13.98 -0.98 21.74
N ASP A 140 12.80 -0.42 22.00
CA ASP A 140 11.56 -0.93 21.45
C ASP A 140 11.42 -0.53 19.98
N VAL A 141 11.05 -1.48 19.13
CA VAL A 141 10.70 -1.21 17.73
C VAL A 141 9.27 -0.70 17.68
N THR A 142 9.07 0.42 16.99
CA THR A 142 7.74 0.96 16.72
C THR A 142 7.18 0.37 15.42
N ASP A 143 5.86 0.19 15.35
CA ASP A 143 5.21 -0.14 14.08
C ASP A 143 5.22 1.09 13.16
N PRO A 144 5.40 0.91 11.85
CA PRO A 144 5.35 2.01 10.90
C PRO A 144 3.96 2.66 10.87
N VAL A 145 3.92 3.97 10.67
CA VAL A 145 2.65 4.70 10.55
C VAL A 145 1.86 4.25 9.33
N GLU A 146 0.52 4.22 9.45
CA GLU A 146 -0.34 3.99 8.29
C GLU A 146 -0.24 5.18 7.32
N PHE A 147 0.44 4.96 6.20
CA PHE A 147 0.65 5.98 5.17
C PHE A 147 -0.11 5.58 3.90
N THR A 148 -1.36 6.04 3.77
CA THR A 148 -2.19 5.83 2.58
C THR A 148 -2.99 7.09 2.27
N TYR A 149 -2.84 7.60 1.04
CA TYR A 149 -3.58 8.76 0.54
C TYR A 149 -4.24 8.43 -0.79
N PRO A 150 -5.54 8.73 -0.96
CA PRO A 150 -6.20 8.59 -2.24
C PRO A 150 -5.65 9.63 -3.21
N THR A 151 -5.45 9.21 -4.45
CA THR A 151 -5.09 10.06 -5.59
C THR A 151 -6.09 9.74 -6.68
N GLY A 152 -6.99 10.68 -7.01
CA GLY A 152 -8.17 10.40 -7.83
C GLY A 152 -7.84 9.77 -9.19
N HIS A 153 -8.89 9.22 -9.83
CA HIS A 153 -8.76 8.47 -11.07
C HIS A 153 -7.91 9.17 -12.12
N SER A 154 -6.91 8.45 -12.64
CA SER A 154 -6.33 8.74 -13.95
C SER A 154 -7.48 8.78 -14.97
N TYR A 155 -7.58 9.87 -15.74
CA TYR A 155 -8.59 10.04 -16.80
C TYR A 155 -8.32 9.16 -18.03
N ASP A 156 -7.47 8.13 -17.88
CA ASP A 156 -7.19 7.17 -18.93
C ASP A 156 -8.25 6.06 -18.90
N SER A 157 -9.39 6.33 -19.53
CA SER A 157 -10.59 5.47 -19.52
C SER A 157 -10.37 4.09 -20.19
N TRP A 158 -9.16 3.82 -20.69
CA TRP A 158 -8.76 2.58 -21.34
C TRP A 158 -7.95 1.64 -20.44
N ALA A 159 -7.40 2.12 -19.31
CA ALA A 159 -6.63 1.30 -18.38
C ALA A 159 -7.52 0.69 -17.29
N LYS A 160 -8.43 -0.23 -17.66
CA LYS A 160 -9.37 -0.88 -16.74
C LYS A 160 -8.72 -1.77 -15.66
N ASP A 161 -7.40 -2.02 -15.74
CA ASP A 161 -6.71 -2.96 -14.85
C ASP A 161 -5.80 -2.32 -13.79
N ASN A 162 -5.46 -1.03 -13.88
CA ASN A 162 -4.46 -0.44 -12.97
C ASN A 162 -5.07 0.34 -11.79
N ARG A 163 -5.99 -0.28 -11.03
CA ARG A 163 -6.55 0.32 -9.80
C ARG A 163 -5.53 0.57 -8.68
N ARG A 164 -4.26 0.16 -8.87
CA ARG A 164 -3.15 0.40 -7.93
C ARG A 164 -2.64 1.84 -7.95
N ASP A 165 -2.85 2.60 -9.03
CA ASP A 165 -2.37 3.98 -9.17
C ASP A 165 -3.26 5.04 -8.49
N ASN A 166 -4.35 4.62 -7.82
CA ASN A 166 -5.26 5.54 -7.14
C ASN A 166 -4.84 5.85 -5.69
N PHE A 167 -3.67 5.39 -5.26
CA PHE A 167 -3.18 5.64 -3.91
C PHE A 167 -1.68 5.88 -3.90
N VAL A 168 -1.26 6.87 -3.13
CA VAL A 168 0.12 6.96 -2.64
C VAL A 168 0.17 6.23 -1.30
N ARG A 169 1.12 5.31 -1.17
CA ARG A 169 1.28 4.44 0.01
C ARG A 169 2.68 4.54 0.59
N ARG A 170 2.92 3.87 1.72
CA ARG A 170 4.25 3.71 2.32
C ARG A 170 5.34 3.31 1.32
N GLY A 171 5.03 2.42 0.36
CA GLY A 171 6.00 2.00 -0.67
C GLY A 171 6.46 3.11 -1.64
N ASN A 172 5.79 4.27 -1.66
CA ASN A 172 6.21 5.45 -2.41
C ASN A 172 7.21 6.32 -1.63
N ILE A 173 7.39 6.09 -0.33
CA ILE A 173 8.34 6.83 0.50
C ILE A 173 9.75 6.41 0.15
N ILE A 174 10.61 7.39 -0.13
CA ILE A 174 11.98 7.17 -0.57
C ILE A 174 12.91 7.34 0.63
N HIS A 175 13.61 6.27 1.00
CA HIS A 175 14.71 6.29 1.96
C HIS A 175 16.06 6.29 1.23
N GLN A 176 17.09 6.81 1.89
CA GLN A 176 18.45 6.81 1.35
C GLN A 176 18.96 5.37 1.18
N ASP A 177 19.70 5.12 0.09
CA ASP A 177 20.21 3.77 -0.17
C ASP A 177 21.28 3.35 0.85
N LEU A 178 22.04 4.31 1.38
CA LEU A 178 22.99 4.05 2.47
C LEU A 178 22.26 3.56 3.73
N ASP A 179 21.11 4.16 4.07
CA ASP A 179 20.32 3.72 5.23
C ASP A 179 19.80 2.30 5.04
N LYS A 180 19.41 1.91 3.81
CA LYS A 180 18.98 0.55 3.49
C LYS A 180 20.09 -0.49 3.60
N ILE A 181 21.34 -0.06 3.50
CA ILE A 181 22.53 -0.92 3.66
C ILE A 181 22.92 -1.00 5.15
N ILE A 182 22.85 0.11 5.87
CA ILE A 182 23.29 0.21 7.27
C ILE A 182 22.24 -0.35 8.22
N PHE A 183 20.98 0.02 8.03
CA PHE A 183 19.90 -0.32 8.94
C PHE A 183 19.12 -1.55 8.45
N PRO A 184 18.78 -2.48 9.35
CA PRO A 184 17.85 -3.55 9.05
C PRO A 184 16.53 -3.01 8.52
N SER A 185 15.88 -3.76 7.61
CA SER A 185 14.60 -3.38 7.01
C SER A 185 13.48 -3.14 8.03
N LEU A 186 13.64 -3.64 9.26
CA LEU A 186 12.76 -3.40 10.40
C LEU A 186 12.81 -1.96 10.93
N LEU A 187 13.90 -1.23 10.71
CA LEU A 187 14.11 0.12 11.27
C LEU A 187 14.06 1.22 10.22
N ILE A 188 13.84 0.87 8.94
CA ILE A 188 13.88 1.82 7.84
C ILE A 188 12.82 2.93 8.00
N HIS A 189 11.67 2.63 8.60
CA HIS A 189 10.64 3.66 8.82
C HIS A 189 11.05 4.74 9.82
N GLU A 190 12.07 4.48 10.64
CA GLU A 190 12.63 5.43 11.61
C GLU A 190 13.76 6.27 11.02
N THR A 191 14.16 6.04 9.76
CA THR A 191 15.23 6.79 9.09
C THR A 191 14.70 7.94 8.24
N PRO A 192 15.55 8.94 7.93
CA PRO A 192 15.16 10.08 7.09
C PRO A 192 14.59 9.64 5.75
N CYS A 193 13.51 10.31 5.34
CA CYS A 193 12.73 9.91 4.18
C CYS A 193 12.15 11.09 3.41
N VAL A 194 11.81 10.84 2.15
CA VAL A 194 11.32 11.84 1.20
C VAL A 194 10.10 11.34 0.47
N LEU A 195 9.09 12.19 0.36
CA LEU A 195 7.98 12.03 -0.57
C LEU A 195 8.25 12.85 -1.84
N SER A 196 8.08 12.23 -3.01
CA SER A 196 8.36 12.89 -4.28
C SER A 196 7.42 14.07 -4.54
N SER A 197 7.88 15.06 -5.33
CA SER A 197 7.04 16.17 -5.82
C SER A 197 5.81 15.67 -6.60
N GLU A 198 5.96 14.57 -7.36
CA GLU A 198 4.86 13.99 -8.15
C GLU A 198 3.78 13.39 -7.26
N ASP A 199 4.17 12.62 -6.24
CA ASP A 199 3.21 12.03 -5.30
C ASP A 199 2.56 13.12 -4.43
N THR A 200 3.36 14.09 -3.99
CA THR A 200 2.86 15.27 -3.27
C THR A 200 1.81 16.01 -4.09
N TYR A 201 2.08 16.27 -5.37
CA TYR A 201 1.13 16.89 -6.29
C TYR A 201 -0.18 16.09 -6.39
N LYS A 202 -0.10 14.77 -6.57
CA LYS A 202 -1.28 13.91 -6.67
C LYS A 202 -2.13 13.95 -5.39
N ILE A 203 -1.49 13.89 -4.22
CA ILE A 203 -2.16 13.95 -2.91
C ILE A 203 -2.86 15.31 -2.74
N VAL A 204 -2.12 16.41 -2.92
CA VAL A 204 -2.66 17.76 -2.71
C VAL A 204 -3.82 18.04 -3.67
N ARG A 205 -3.70 17.60 -4.93
CA ARG A 205 -4.74 17.76 -5.95
C ARG A 205 -6.04 17.06 -5.54
N GLU A 206 -5.93 15.81 -5.10
CA GLU A 206 -7.09 15.02 -4.70
C GLU A 206 -7.71 15.52 -3.39
N TYR A 207 -6.87 15.87 -2.42
CA TYR A 207 -7.33 16.36 -1.12
C TYR A 207 -8.12 17.67 -1.28
N ILE A 208 -7.60 18.63 -2.05
CA ILE A 208 -8.36 19.86 -2.37
C ILE A 208 -9.64 19.53 -3.13
N SER A 209 -9.58 18.66 -4.15
CA SER A 209 -10.75 18.32 -4.97
C SER A 209 -11.90 17.73 -4.16
N THR A 210 -11.59 16.97 -3.11
CA THR A 210 -12.57 16.29 -2.25
C THR A 210 -13.07 17.17 -1.09
N HIS A 211 -12.32 18.22 -0.69
CA HIS A 211 -12.63 19.06 0.47
C HIS A 211 -12.92 20.54 0.14
N ILE A 212 -12.89 20.94 -1.13
CA ILE A 212 -13.17 22.31 -1.53
C ILE A 212 -14.64 22.68 -1.30
N ASN A 213 -14.88 23.88 -0.78
CA ASN A 213 -16.21 24.47 -0.68
C ASN A 213 -16.57 25.20 -2.00
N PRO A 214 -17.49 24.67 -2.83
CA PRO A 214 -17.80 25.21 -4.15
C PRO A 214 -18.49 26.59 -4.10
N SER A 215 -19.00 27.00 -2.94
CA SER A 215 -19.57 28.34 -2.75
C SER A 215 -18.49 29.43 -2.62
N VAL A 216 -17.29 29.08 -2.15
CA VAL A 216 -16.19 30.00 -1.84
C VAL A 216 -15.04 29.90 -2.85
N ALA A 217 -14.81 28.71 -3.41
CA ALA A 217 -13.72 28.48 -4.35
C ALA A 217 -14.12 27.51 -5.46
N VAL A 218 -13.41 27.56 -6.59
CA VAL A 218 -13.64 26.70 -7.75
C VAL A 218 -12.31 26.26 -8.34
N ILE A 219 -12.26 25.00 -8.75
CA ILE A 219 -11.13 24.45 -9.50
C ILE A 219 -11.32 24.81 -10.98
N THR A 220 -10.34 25.52 -11.56
CA THR A 220 -10.39 25.92 -12.98
C THR A 220 -9.46 25.10 -13.87
N SER A 221 -8.45 24.46 -13.28
CA SER A 221 -7.54 23.54 -13.96
C SER A 221 -7.36 22.32 -13.06
N ASN A 222 -7.61 21.12 -13.61
CA ASN A 222 -7.44 19.86 -12.90
C ASN A 222 -6.84 18.80 -13.84
N TYR A 223 -5.55 18.91 -14.08
CA TYR A 223 -4.80 18.00 -14.94
C TYR A 223 -3.75 17.22 -14.13
N ASP A 224 -3.12 16.25 -14.76
CA ASP A 224 -1.94 15.55 -14.22
C ASP A 224 -0.68 16.43 -14.20
N PHE A 225 -0.58 17.43 -15.08
CA PHE A 225 0.57 18.35 -15.15
C PHE A 225 0.34 19.73 -14.53
N CYS A 226 -0.91 20.17 -14.31
CA CYS A 226 -1.19 21.45 -13.66
C CYS A 226 -2.54 21.50 -12.94
N PHE A 227 -2.58 22.29 -11.86
CA PHE A 227 -3.77 22.46 -11.01
C PHE A 227 -3.94 23.93 -10.60
N THR A 228 -5.18 24.44 -10.67
CA THR A 228 -5.50 25.83 -10.30
C THR A 228 -6.83 25.92 -9.57
N VAL A 229 -6.81 26.63 -8.45
CA VAL A 229 -8.01 27.02 -7.68
C VAL A 229 -8.17 28.53 -7.73
N LYS A 230 -9.38 28.98 -8.02
CA LYS A 230 -9.78 30.38 -7.93
C LYS A 230 -10.75 30.61 -6.77
N LYS A 231 -10.61 31.74 -6.09
CA LYS A 231 -11.60 32.21 -5.12
C LYS A 231 -12.81 32.76 -5.86
N ARG A 232 -14.01 32.49 -5.34
CA ARG A 232 -15.25 33.15 -5.75
C ARG A 232 -15.59 34.21 -4.73
N VAL A 233 -15.53 35.47 -5.16
CA VAL A 233 -15.86 36.60 -4.28
C VAL A 233 -17.17 37.21 -4.75
N PRO A 234 -18.23 37.19 -3.91
CA PRO A 234 -19.48 37.86 -4.22
C PRO A 234 -19.24 39.35 -4.48
N LEU A 235 -19.82 39.86 -5.56
CA LEU A 235 -19.78 41.29 -5.87
C LEU A 235 -20.77 42.04 -5.00
N ALA A 236 -20.37 43.20 -4.47
CA ALA A 236 -21.29 44.06 -3.73
C ALA A 236 -22.47 44.54 -4.60
N LYS A 237 -22.24 44.71 -5.92
CA LYS A 237 -23.27 45.02 -6.92
C LYS A 237 -23.08 44.16 -8.16
N SER A 238 -24.09 43.36 -8.51
CA SER A 238 -24.11 42.58 -9.75
C SER A 238 -24.28 43.46 -10.98
N TYR A 239 -23.72 43.06 -12.11
CA TYR A 239 -23.87 43.76 -13.40
C TYR A 239 -24.10 42.77 -14.55
N GLN A 240 -24.54 43.27 -15.71
CA GLN A 240 -24.73 42.43 -16.90
C GLN A 240 -23.54 42.53 -17.84
N ALA A 241 -22.99 41.38 -18.24
CA ALA A 241 -21.90 41.27 -19.21
C ALA A 241 -22.41 40.66 -20.53
N LYS A 242 -21.94 41.21 -21.66
CA LYS A 242 -22.18 40.67 -23.00
C LYS A 242 -21.16 39.57 -23.31
N TYR A 243 -21.61 38.46 -23.87
CA TYR A 243 -20.71 37.41 -24.37
C TYR A 243 -21.22 36.80 -25.69
N THR A 244 -20.31 36.19 -26.44
CA THR A 244 -20.56 35.50 -27.71
C THR A 244 -20.17 34.03 -27.59
N ASP A 245 -20.95 33.13 -28.20
CA ASP A 245 -20.61 31.70 -28.25
C ASP A 245 -19.33 31.47 -29.07
N SER A 246 -18.36 30.76 -28.48
CA SER A 246 -17.12 30.35 -29.15
C SER A 246 -17.30 29.11 -30.03
N SER A 247 -18.34 28.31 -29.81
CA SER A 247 -18.60 27.04 -30.50
C SER A 247 -19.44 27.21 -31.76
N LYS A 248 -18.95 27.97 -32.73
CA LYS A 248 -19.69 28.26 -33.97
C LYS A 248 -19.33 27.35 -35.13
N ARG A 249 -20.35 26.89 -35.85
CA ARG A 249 -20.19 26.40 -37.22
C ARG A 249 -19.91 27.59 -38.15
N LYS A 250 -18.93 27.41 -39.05
CA LYS A 250 -18.49 28.40 -40.05
C LYS A 250 -19.69 28.96 -40.82
N GLY A 251 -19.91 30.28 -40.77
CA GLY A 251 -20.99 30.98 -41.48
C GLY A 251 -22.18 31.46 -40.63
N SER A 252 -22.20 31.21 -39.31
CA SER A 252 -23.28 31.70 -38.42
C SER A 252 -23.01 33.10 -37.84
N LYS A 253 -24.01 34.00 -37.84
CA LYS A 253 -23.94 35.37 -37.27
C LYS A 253 -23.78 35.35 -35.74
N ASP A 254 -23.03 36.31 -35.18
CA ASP A 254 -22.85 36.44 -33.72
C ASP A 254 -24.15 36.75 -33.02
N ARG A 255 -24.58 35.84 -32.14
CA ARG A 255 -25.67 36.10 -31.19
C ARG A 255 -25.03 36.60 -29.90
N ILE A 256 -25.15 37.90 -29.64
CA ILE A 256 -24.73 38.52 -28.38
C ILE A 256 -25.74 38.09 -27.32
N ARG A 257 -25.27 37.40 -26.28
CA ARG A 257 -26.07 37.03 -25.11
C ARG A 257 -25.63 37.86 -23.91
N MET A 258 -26.57 38.10 -22.99
CA MET A 258 -26.31 38.80 -21.73
C MET A 258 -26.26 37.77 -20.59
N ARG A 259 -25.28 37.88 -19.71
CA ARG A 259 -25.19 37.10 -18.46
C ARG A 259 -25.09 38.07 -17.28
N MET A 260 -25.83 37.78 -16.21
CA MET A 260 -25.64 38.48 -14.94
C MET A 260 -24.39 37.96 -14.24
N VAL A 261 -23.49 38.87 -13.88
CA VAL A 261 -22.25 38.59 -13.15
C VAL A 261 -22.49 38.96 -11.69
N THR A 262 -22.38 37.97 -10.81
CA THR A 262 -22.64 38.10 -9.37
C THR A 262 -21.40 37.90 -8.51
N HIS A 263 -20.31 37.41 -9.10
CA HIS A 263 -19.06 37.10 -8.42
C HIS A 263 -17.90 37.42 -9.36
N ARG A 264 -16.75 37.71 -8.77
CA ARG A 264 -15.45 37.76 -9.44
C ARG A 264 -14.61 36.57 -9.02
N GLU A 265 -13.74 36.12 -9.92
CA GLU A 265 -12.83 34.99 -9.68
C GLU A 265 -11.38 35.42 -9.86
N PHE A 266 -10.51 35.07 -8.91
CA PHE A 266 -9.06 35.28 -9.02
C PHE A 266 -8.30 34.05 -8.49
N PRO A 267 -7.13 33.73 -9.07
CA PRO A 267 -6.33 32.59 -8.62
C PRO A 267 -5.83 32.78 -7.19
N ILE A 268 -5.98 31.75 -6.36
CA ILE A 268 -5.48 31.72 -4.97
C ILE A 268 -4.44 30.63 -4.75
N PHE A 269 -4.48 29.60 -5.58
CA PHE A 269 -3.56 28.48 -5.48
C PHE A 269 -3.35 27.89 -6.87
N GLU A 270 -2.11 27.65 -7.21
CA GLU A 270 -1.72 26.95 -8.42
C GLU A 270 -0.50 26.09 -8.13
N MET A 271 -0.40 24.95 -8.80
CA MET A 271 0.77 24.10 -8.70
C MET A 271 0.98 23.25 -9.97
N THR A 272 2.24 22.88 -10.19
CA THR A 272 2.67 21.81 -11.10
C THR A 272 3.62 20.89 -10.32
N HIS A 273 3.99 19.73 -10.87
CA HIS A 273 5.02 18.88 -10.27
C HIS A 273 6.37 19.11 -10.95
N SER A 274 7.46 18.83 -10.24
CA SER A 274 8.84 19.14 -10.66
C SER A 274 9.26 18.52 -12.00
N LYS A 275 8.63 17.42 -12.41
CA LYS A 275 8.91 16.76 -13.70
C LYS A 275 8.21 17.43 -14.88
N SER A 276 7.01 17.99 -14.70
CA SER A 276 6.27 18.65 -15.78
C SER A 276 6.67 20.11 -15.96
N MET A 277 6.95 20.82 -14.86
CA MET A 277 7.34 22.25 -14.86
C MET A 277 6.46 23.09 -15.78
N TYR A 278 5.14 22.92 -15.69
CA TYR A 278 4.22 23.59 -16.62
C TYR A 278 4.36 25.11 -16.54
N GLN A 279 4.51 25.76 -17.69
CA GLN A 279 4.88 27.16 -17.77
C GLN A 279 3.86 28.06 -17.05
N GLY A 280 4.37 28.91 -16.16
CA GLY A 280 3.54 29.85 -15.39
C GLY A 280 2.89 29.24 -14.15
N TYR A 281 3.28 28.03 -13.74
CA TYR A 281 2.84 27.39 -12.50
C TYR A 281 4.02 27.15 -11.56
N THR A 282 3.77 27.21 -10.26
CA THR A 282 4.80 26.95 -9.24
C THR A 282 4.96 25.44 -9.02
N PRO A 283 6.18 24.87 -9.17
CA PRO A 283 6.40 23.46 -8.85
C PRO A 283 6.28 23.21 -7.35
N ILE A 284 5.35 22.33 -6.95
CA ILE A 284 5.25 21.87 -5.56
C ILE A 284 6.46 21.01 -5.23
N GLN A 285 7.10 21.30 -4.10
CA GLN A 285 8.24 20.51 -3.65
C GLN A 285 7.77 19.20 -3.03
N GLY A 286 8.68 18.23 -2.97
CA GLY A 286 8.49 17.05 -2.13
C GLY A 286 8.52 17.43 -0.64
N PHE A 287 8.15 16.48 0.21
CA PHE A 287 8.29 16.61 1.65
C PHE A 287 9.46 15.76 2.13
N GLU A 288 10.31 16.33 2.97
CA GLU A 288 11.41 15.63 3.63
C GLU A 288 11.13 15.59 5.13
N ALA A 289 11.45 14.46 5.77
CA ALA A 289 11.26 14.28 7.20
C ALA A 289 12.34 13.37 7.77
N ARG A 290 12.48 13.35 9.11
CA ARG A 290 13.45 12.50 9.80
C ARG A 290 12.99 11.04 9.90
N ASN A 291 11.70 10.78 9.73
CA ASN A 291 11.10 9.45 9.71
C ASN A 291 9.71 9.50 9.06
N GLU A 292 9.12 8.32 8.82
CA GLU A 292 7.81 8.21 8.17
C GLU A 292 6.67 8.86 9.00
N GLN A 293 6.78 8.87 10.34
CA GLN A 293 5.77 9.47 11.21
C GLN A 293 5.73 10.99 11.07
N GLU A 294 6.88 11.66 11.17
CA GLU A 294 6.99 13.11 10.97
C GLU A 294 6.54 13.50 9.56
N LEU A 295 6.84 12.67 8.55
CA LEU A 295 6.37 12.89 7.19
C LEU A 295 4.84 12.91 7.11
N LYS A 296 4.17 11.94 7.76
CA LYS A 296 2.71 11.86 7.83
C LYS A 296 2.12 13.11 8.49
N GLU A 297 2.61 13.45 9.69
CA GLU A 297 2.10 14.57 10.48
C GLU A 297 2.29 15.91 9.75
N THR A 298 3.44 16.10 9.11
CA THR A 298 3.75 17.31 8.33
C THR A 298 2.85 17.44 7.11
N LEU A 299 2.64 16.33 6.38
CA LEU A 299 1.78 16.32 5.21
C LEU A 299 0.32 16.57 5.57
N ASP A 300 -0.21 15.92 6.62
CA ASP A 300 -1.58 16.15 7.09
C ASP A 300 -1.80 17.60 7.50
N SER A 301 -0.88 18.16 8.30
CA SER A 301 -0.94 19.55 8.76
C SER A 301 -0.93 20.53 7.59
N TYR A 302 -0.13 20.25 6.55
CA TYR A 302 -0.09 21.05 5.34
C TYR A 302 -1.42 20.99 4.57
N LEU A 303 -1.98 19.79 4.38
CA LEU A 303 -3.24 19.58 3.66
C LEU A 303 -4.44 20.26 4.34
N GLU A 304 -4.53 20.13 5.66
CA GLU A 304 -5.56 20.77 6.48
C GLU A 304 -5.43 22.30 6.43
N GLY A 305 -4.21 22.81 6.64
CA GLY A 305 -3.93 24.25 6.61
C GLY A 305 -4.24 24.88 5.26
N LEU A 306 -3.83 24.23 4.16
CA LEU A 306 -4.08 24.70 2.80
C LEU A 306 -5.58 24.72 2.48
N THR A 307 -6.29 23.63 2.76
CA THR A 307 -7.74 23.55 2.51
C THR A 307 -8.52 24.57 3.34
N LYS A 308 -8.11 24.82 4.59
CA LYS A 308 -8.71 25.86 5.44
C LYS A 308 -8.60 27.24 4.80
N GLN A 309 -7.42 27.61 4.29
CA GLN A 309 -7.21 28.89 3.60
C GLN A 309 -8.03 28.98 2.29
N ILE A 310 -8.09 27.90 1.53
CA ILE A 310 -8.89 27.83 0.29
C ILE A 310 -10.38 28.04 0.60
N ASN A 311 -10.88 27.50 1.71
CA ASN A 311 -12.30 27.54 2.07
C ASN A 311 -12.71 28.77 2.89
N GLU A 312 -11.79 29.63 3.30
CA GLU A 312 -12.08 30.83 4.09
C GLU A 312 -12.92 31.85 3.28
N PRO A 313 -14.15 32.21 3.68
CA PRO A 313 -14.96 33.15 2.91
C PRO A 313 -14.32 34.53 2.87
N VAL A 314 -14.45 35.21 1.73
CA VAL A 314 -14.02 36.60 1.57
C VAL A 314 -15.13 37.40 0.90
N THR A 315 -15.31 38.64 1.33
CA THR A 315 -16.30 39.55 0.76
C THR A 315 -15.63 40.77 0.16
N GLU A 316 -16.21 41.32 -0.90
CA GLU A 316 -15.71 42.55 -1.49
C GLU A 316 -15.93 43.73 -0.54
N CYS A 317 -14.90 44.55 -0.29
CA CYS A 317 -15.05 45.70 0.59
C CYS A 317 -16.04 46.71 -0.03
N PRO A 318 -17.13 47.07 0.67
CA PRO A 318 -18.19 47.91 0.13
C PRO A 318 -17.77 49.37 -0.07
N THR A 319 -16.69 49.81 0.61
CA THR A 319 -16.24 51.20 0.64
C THR A 319 -15.21 51.52 -0.45
N CYS A 320 -14.49 50.52 -0.95
CA CYS A 320 -13.36 50.74 -1.86
C CYS A 320 -13.66 50.39 -3.33
N ASN A 321 -14.93 50.28 -3.73
CA ASN A 321 -15.35 49.91 -5.10
C ASN A 321 -14.59 48.69 -5.66
N GLY A 322 -14.30 47.70 -4.81
CA GLY A 322 -13.67 46.45 -5.23
C GLY A 322 -12.14 46.39 -5.20
N CYS A 323 -11.42 47.45 -4.78
CA CYS A 323 -9.96 47.37 -4.65
C CYS A 323 -9.44 46.49 -3.49
N GLY A 324 -10.29 46.06 -2.56
CA GLY A 324 -9.93 45.26 -1.39
C GLY A 324 -10.95 44.16 -1.07
N VAL A 325 -10.53 43.17 -0.31
CA VAL A 325 -11.37 42.07 0.23
C VAL A 325 -11.35 42.13 1.75
N LEU A 326 -12.50 41.85 2.37
CA LEU A 326 -12.63 41.68 3.82
C LEU A 326 -12.65 40.18 4.14
N PHE A 327 -11.91 39.82 5.19
CA PHE A 327 -12.04 38.53 5.85
C PHE A 327 -13.19 38.65 6.86
N ASP A 328 -14.07 37.66 6.93
CA ASP A 328 -15.11 37.66 7.96
C ASP A 328 -14.45 37.51 9.33
N GLU A 329 -14.63 38.47 10.22
CA GLU A 329 -14.09 38.41 11.58
C GLU A 329 -14.66 37.19 12.31
N VAL A 330 -13.78 36.32 12.81
CA VAL A 330 -14.12 35.24 13.73
C VAL A 330 -14.81 35.87 14.93
N LYS A 331 -16.10 35.58 15.14
CA LYS A 331 -16.77 35.87 16.41
C LYS A 331 -16.13 35.01 17.49
N ASP A 332 -15.18 35.59 18.21
CA ASP A 332 -14.68 35.02 19.45
C ASP A 332 -15.74 35.24 20.54
N ASP A 333 -16.61 34.26 20.73
CA ASP A 333 -17.63 34.26 21.80
C ASP A 333 -17.01 34.02 23.20
N ARG A 334 -15.73 34.33 23.40
CA ARG A 334 -15.06 34.32 24.71
C ARG A 334 -14.69 35.72 25.19
N VAL A 335 -15.70 36.56 25.38
CA VAL A 335 -15.62 37.59 26.43
C VAL A 335 -16.69 37.26 27.46
N GLY A 336 -16.25 36.49 28.45
CA GLY A 336 -16.97 36.28 29.69
C GLY A 336 -17.27 37.61 30.35
N LYS A 337 -18.51 37.72 30.82
CA LYS A 337 -18.89 38.55 31.96
C LYS A 337 -17.82 38.41 33.05
N ASP A 338 -17.24 39.50 33.50
CA ASP A 338 -16.77 39.68 34.88
C ASP A 338 -16.40 41.15 35.13
N GLY A 339 -16.86 41.70 36.26
CA GLY A 339 -16.23 42.85 36.91
C GLY A 339 -16.99 44.17 36.97
N GLU A 340 -18.20 44.20 37.55
CA GLU A 340 -18.59 45.34 38.39
C GLU A 340 -17.73 45.37 39.67
N ASN A 341 -17.51 46.59 40.17
CA ASN A 341 -17.12 47.01 41.53
C ASN A 341 -15.64 47.30 41.83
N GLY A 342 -15.39 48.60 42.06
CA GLY A 342 -14.15 49.14 42.61
C GLY A 342 -14.18 50.65 42.82
N ARG A 343 -15.14 51.15 43.62
CA ARG A 343 -15.02 52.39 44.40
C ARG A 343 -15.67 52.23 45.75
#